data_AF-A0A7S1XTC6-F1
#
_entry.id   AF-A0A7S1XTC6-F1
#
_cell.length_a   1.000
_cell.length_b   1.000
_cell.length_c   1.000
_cell.angle_alpha   90.00
_cell.angle_beta   90.00
_cell.angle_gamma   90.00
#
_symmetry.space_group_name_H-M   'P 1'
#
loop_
_entity.id
_entity.type
_entity.pdbx_description
1 polymer ?
#
loop_
_entity_poly.entity_id
_entity_poly.type
_entity_poly.pdbx_seq_one_letter_code
_entity_poly.pdbx_strand_id
1 'polypeptide(L)'
;WIPGAGNGLFAASDLAAGTQVCRYAGNLHSARSAAALRDRSYLMRLGSPDGEEGDGGGVDEIGERCLYVDPGPCLDVVARYINDSLNTASYNVAYMPRPGEGAALIVTTRRVCTGEELFGAYGPWFWAQEEQAKAATVLSNEELAARLRTVELEHLVEELQLEAPPAEGEAPEATAEQESDDEDLEAFEMLGS
;
A
#
# COMPACT_ATOMS: atom_id res chain seq x y z
N TRP A 1 14.88 7.06 15.53
CA TRP A 1 13.63 6.33 15.25
C TRP A 1 12.48 7.27 15.52
N ILE A 2 11.64 7.51 14.52
CA ILE A 2 10.43 8.32 14.66
C ILE A 2 9.25 7.33 14.71
N PRO A 3 8.45 7.30 15.80
CA PRO A 3 7.30 6.41 15.88
C PRO A 3 6.36 6.64 14.68
N GLY A 4 6.03 5.58 13.96
CA GLY A 4 5.10 5.63 12.82
C GLY A 4 5.71 6.06 11.48
N ALA A 5 7.01 6.34 11.39
CA ALA A 5 7.66 6.79 10.14
C ALA A 5 7.98 5.66 9.13
N GLY A 6 7.49 4.43 9.36
CA GLY A 6 7.83 3.26 8.55
C GLY A 6 9.23 2.68 8.84
N ASN A 7 9.63 1.69 8.04
CA ASN A 7 10.95 1.06 8.09
C ASN A 7 11.86 1.68 7.01
N GLY A 8 13.09 2.03 7.37
CA GLY A 8 14.13 2.51 6.45
C GLY A 8 15.24 1.48 6.22
N LEU A 9 15.98 1.63 5.11
CA LEU A 9 17.14 0.80 4.79
C LEU A 9 18.44 1.55 5.08
N PHE A 10 19.31 0.98 5.93
CA PHE A 10 20.55 1.61 6.39
C PHE A 10 21.79 0.86 5.92
N ALA A 11 22.87 1.59 5.63
CA ALA A 11 24.15 1.00 5.26
C ALA A 11 24.83 0.34 6.47
N ALA A 12 25.11 -0.96 6.38
CA ALA A 12 25.82 -1.70 7.44
C ALA A 12 27.35 -1.50 7.41
N SER A 13 27.86 -0.93 6.32
CA SER A 13 29.28 -0.61 6.12
C SER A 13 29.42 0.59 5.19
N ASP A 14 30.64 1.14 5.08
CA ASP A 14 30.94 2.17 4.11
C ASP A 14 30.80 1.65 2.66
N LEU A 15 30.12 2.41 1.81
CA LEU A 15 29.91 2.11 0.39
C LEU A 15 30.53 3.23 -0.46
N ALA A 16 31.33 2.86 -1.46
CA ALA A 16 31.88 3.82 -2.43
C ALA A 16 30.81 4.26 -3.43
N ALA A 17 30.97 5.44 -4.05
CA ALA A 17 30.10 5.84 -5.15
C ALA A 17 30.15 4.82 -6.31
N GLY A 18 29.03 4.60 -6.99
CA GLY A 18 28.91 3.59 -8.05
C GLY A 18 28.77 2.15 -7.56
N THR A 19 28.71 1.89 -6.26
CA THR A 19 28.51 0.54 -5.71
C THR A 19 27.07 0.10 -5.91
N GLN A 20 26.87 -1.10 -6.47
CA GLN A 20 25.57 -1.75 -6.46
C GLN A 20 25.28 -2.27 -5.06
N VAL A 21 24.21 -1.77 -4.44
CA VAL A 21 23.84 -2.10 -3.06
C VAL A 21 22.94 -3.32 -2.99
N CYS A 22 21.87 -3.32 -3.79
CA CYS A 22 20.88 -4.37 -3.82
C CYS A 22 20.09 -4.32 -5.13
N ARG A 23 19.08 -5.19 -5.24
CA ARG A 23 18.22 -5.34 -6.40
C ARG A 23 16.77 -5.08 -6.01
N TYR A 24 16.11 -4.20 -6.74
CA TYR A 24 14.68 -3.94 -6.63
C TYR A 24 13.95 -4.89 -7.59
N ALA A 25 13.54 -6.04 -7.07
CA ALA A 25 12.91 -7.13 -7.81
C ALA A 25 11.63 -7.57 -7.10
N GLY A 26 10.72 -8.23 -7.79
CA GLY A 26 9.44 -8.66 -7.21
C GLY A 26 8.52 -9.24 -8.26
N ASN A 27 7.22 -9.11 -8.04
CA ASN A 27 6.23 -9.54 -9.02
C ASN A 27 6.32 -8.67 -10.27
N LEU A 28 6.30 -9.30 -11.45
CA LEU A 28 6.33 -8.59 -12.72
C LEU A 28 4.93 -8.34 -13.23
N HIS A 29 4.72 -7.14 -13.74
CA HIS A 29 3.45 -6.69 -14.27
C HIS A 29 3.61 -6.12 -15.69
N SER A 30 2.62 -6.41 -16.53
CA SER A 30 2.40 -5.64 -17.76
C SER A 30 1.70 -4.34 -17.42
N ALA A 31 1.66 -3.40 -18.37
CA ALA A 31 0.84 -2.18 -18.28
C ALA A 31 -0.59 -2.45 -17.74
N ARG A 32 -1.27 -3.46 -18.30
CA ARG A 32 -2.64 -3.81 -17.91
C ARG A 32 -2.73 -4.36 -16.49
N SER A 33 -1.86 -5.29 -16.10
CA SER A 33 -1.94 -5.88 -14.76
C SER A 33 -1.46 -4.90 -13.67
N ALA A 34 -0.53 -4.00 -13.99
CA ALA A 34 -0.11 -2.91 -13.12
C ALA A 34 -1.26 -1.93 -12.84
N ALA A 35 -2.01 -1.53 -13.88
CA ALA A 35 -3.18 -0.66 -13.72
C ALA A 35 -4.30 -1.29 -12.88
N ALA A 36 -4.39 -2.62 -12.84
CA ALA A 36 -5.37 -3.33 -12.03
C ALA A 36 -5.00 -3.46 -10.55
N LEU A 37 -3.76 -3.11 -10.16
CA LEU A 37 -3.33 -3.17 -8.76
C LEU A 37 -4.08 -2.15 -7.91
N ARG A 38 -4.61 -2.62 -6.77
CA ARG A 38 -5.28 -1.79 -5.76
C ARG A 38 -4.30 -0.89 -5.02
N ASP A 39 -3.14 -1.43 -4.68
CA ASP A 39 -2.03 -0.71 -4.06
C ASP A 39 -0.85 -0.68 -5.02
N ARG A 40 -0.31 0.50 -5.26
CA ARG A 40 0.81 0.75 -6.18
C ARG A 40 2.00 1.41 -5.48
N SER A 41 2.01 1.42 -4.14
CA SER A 41 3.03 2.10 -3.33
C SER A 41 4.46 1.61 -3.59
N TYR A 42 4.61 0.40 -4.13
CA TYR A 42 5.90 -0.21 -4.48
C TYR A 42 6.07 -0.46 -5.98
N LEU A 43 5.15 0.00 -6.81
CA LEU A 43 5.18 -0.29 -8.23
C LEU A 43 6.22 0.60 -8.95
N MET A 44 7.17 -0.03 -9.62
CA MET A 44 8.20 0.65 -10.41
C MET A 44 8.11 0.28 -11.88
N ARG A 45 8.19 1.28 -12.77
CA ARG A 45 8.33 1.07 -14.21
C ARG A 45 9.79 0.73 -14.55
N LEU A 46 10.01 -0.38 -15.25
CA LEU A 46 11.33 -0.80 -15.70
C LEU A 46 11.67 -0.36 -17.13
N GLY A 47 10.65 -0.04 -17.94
CA GLY A 47 10.80 0.30 -19.36
C GLY A 47 10.47 -0.87 -20.29
N SER A 48 10.79 -0.73 -21.58
CA SER A 48 10.57 -1.77 -22.59
C SER A 48 11.66 -2.86 -22.50
N PRO A 49 11.32 -4.16 -22.59
CA PRO A 49 12.32 -5.24 -22.58
C PRO A 49 13.30 -5.15 -23.75
N ASP A 50 12.87 -4.58 -24.89
CA ASP A 50 13.68 -4.48 -26.10
C ASP A 50 14.70 -3.33 -26.05
N GLY A 51 14.70 -2.54 -24.97
CA GLY A 51 15.62 -1.41 -24.81
C GLY A 51 15.34 -0.24 -25.76
N GLU A 52 14.26 -0.30 -26.54
CA GLU A 52 13.77 0.88 -27.25
C GLU A 52 13.32 1.90 -26.21
N GLU A 53 14.19 2.89 -26.00
CA GLU A 53 13.86 4.16 -25.36
C GLU A 53 12.85 4.88 -26.24
N GLY A 54 11.61 4.39 -26.26
CA GLY A 54 10.47 5.15 -26.78
C GLY A 54 10.31 6.36 -25.88
N ASP A 55 10.97 7.45 -26.27
CA ASP A 55 10.86 8.90 -25.98
C ASP A 55 10.16 9.40 -24.70
N GLY A 56 9.92 8.56 -23.71
CA GLY A 56 9.07 8.89 -22.59
C GLY A 56 7.73 9.45 -23.06
N GLY A 57 7.08 8.77 -24.04
CA GLY A 57 5.70 9.05 -24.46
C GLY A 57 4.91 9.54 -23.25
N GLY A 58 4.38 10.76 -23.40
CA GLY A 58 4.21 11.76 -22.35
C GLY A 58 3.48 11.34 -21.08
N VAL A 59 3.22 12.33 -20.23
CA VAL A 59 2.72 12.21 -18.84
C VAL A 59 1.42 11.38 -18.65
N ASP A 60 0.86 10.82 -19.71
CA ASP A 60 -0.42 10.12 -19.73
C ASP A 60 -0.40 8.70 -20.34
N GLU A 61 0.70 8.22 -20.95
CA GLU A 61 0.72 6.88 -21.59
C GLU A 61 1.58 5.86 -20.84
N ILE A 62 0.91 4.96 -20.12
CA ILE A 62 1.46 3.64 -19.75
C ILE A 62 1.70 2.89 -21.06
N GLY A 63 2.90 3.02 -21.63
CA GLY A 63 3.24 2.34 -22.88
C GLY A 63 2.93 0.85 -22.76
N GLU A 64 2.09 0.31 -23.66
CA GLU A 64 1.55 -1.05 -23.58
C GLU A 64 2.63 -2.14 -23.44
N ARG A 65 3.86 -1.84 -23.86
CA ARG A 65 5.03 -2.73 -23.84
C ARG A 65 5.95 -2.55 -22.62
N CYS A 66 5.61 -1.67 -21.68
CA CYS A 66 6.43 -1.45 -20.50
C CYS A 66 6.28 -2.60 -19.50
N LEU A 67 7.41 -3.03 -18.94
CA LEU A 67 7.47 -3.93 -17.80
C LEU A 67 7.47 -3.12 -16.50
N TYR A 68 6.77 -3.64 -15.50
CA TYR A 68 6.71 -3.08 -14.15
C TYR A 68 7.12 -4.15 -13.15
N VAL A 69 7.65 -3.72 -12.01
CA VAL A 69 8.00 -4.59 -10.89
C VAL A 69 7.37 -4.09 -9.60
N ASP A 70 6.84 -5.02 -8.80
CA ASP A 70 6.20 -4.76 -7.51
C ASP A 70 6.77 -5.70 -6.43
N PRO A 71 7.65 -5.22 -5.55
CA PRO A 71 8.11 -5.94 -4.36
C PRO A 71 7.16 -5.80 -3.16
N GLY A 72 5.98 -5.19 -3.31
CA GLY A 72 5.02 -4.99 -2.22
C GLY A 72 4.76 -6.28 -1.42
N PRO A 73 4.41 -7.40 -2.09
CA PRO A 73 4.22 -8.71 -1.44
C PRO A 73 5.54 -9.41 -1.03
N CYS A 74 6.69 -8.98 -1.53
CA CYS A 74 7.99 -9.63 -1.35
C CYS A 74 8.76 -9.01 -0.17
N LEU A 75 8.42 -9.41 1.06
CA LEU A 75 8.97 -8.78 2.27
C LEU A 75 10.49 -8.98 2.47
N ASP A 76 11.07 -9.96 1.79
CA ASP A 76 12.50 -10.27 1.73
C ASP A 76 13.29 -9.32 0.80
N VAL A 77 12.60 -8.58 -0.07
CA VAL A 77 13.23 -7.59 -0.95
C VAL A 77 13.49 -6.31 -0.16
N VAL A 78 14.66 -6.24 0.47
CA VAL A 78 15.06 -5.11 1.32
C VAL A 78 15.01 -3.75 0.62
N ALA A 79 15.17 -3.73 -0.71
CA ALA A 79 15.12 -2.51 -1.52
C ALA A 79 13.75 -1.79 -1.44
N ARG A 80 12.67 -2.49 -1.02
CA ARG A 80 11.34 -1.90 -0.79
C ARG A 80 11.31 -0.93 0.39
N TYR A 81 12.32 -0.92 1.25
CA TYR A 81 12.43 -0.03 2.42
C TYR A 81 13.33 1.19 2.15
N ILE A 82 13.75 1.41 0.89
CA ILE A 82 14.44 2.65 0.49
C ILE A 82 13.39 3.75 0.38
N ASN A 83 13.52 4.81 1.17
CA ASN A 83 12.58 5.93 1.20
C ASN A 83 12.94 7.00 0.15
N ASP A 84 11.94 7.81 -0.24
CA ASP A 84 12.15 9.06 -0.97
C ASP A 84 12.13 10.23 0.03
N SER A 85 13.27 10.90 0.17
CA SER A 85 13.42 12.05 1.06
C SER A 85 12.94 13.34 0.39
N LEU A 86 12.18 14.15 1.13
CA LEU A 86 11.79 15.51 0.70
C LEU A 86 13.02 16.40 0.43
N ASN A 87 14.14 16.15 1.11
CA ASN A 87 15.38 16.85 0.86
C ASN A 87 16.17 16.13 -0.23
N THR A 88 16.08 16.60 -1.46
CA THR A 88 16.78 16.01 -2.62
C THR A 88 18.30 15.99 -2.47
N ALA A 89 18.88 16.87 -1.64
CA ALA A 89 20.31 16.84 -1.34
C ALA A 89 20.76 15.63 -0.51
N SER A 90 19.81 14.92 0.12
CA SER A 90 20.08 13.71 0.90
C SER A 90 20.12 12.42 0.05
N TYR A 91 19.67 12.48 -1.20
CA TYR A 91 19.71 11.33 -2.11
C TYR A 91 21.12 10.78 -2.24
N ASN A 92 21.25 9.47 -2.10
CA ASN A 92 22.53 8.78 -2.10
C ASN A 92 22.50 7.45 -2.86
N VAL A 93 21.35 7.05 -3.39
CA VAL A 93 21.19 5.93 -4.33
C VAL A 93 20.34 6.34 -5.53
N ALA A 94 20.52 5.64 -6.64
CA ALA A 94 19.73 5.75 -7.85
C ALA A 94 19.23 4.37 -8.29
N TYR A 95 18.03 4.36 -8.88
CA TYR A 95 17.46 3.19 -9.53
C TYR A 95 17.95 3.12 -10.96
N MET A 96 18.52 1.97 -11.35
CA MET A 96 18.93 1.68 -12.72
C MET A 96 18.08 0.54 -13.26
N PRO A 97 16.97 0.84 -13.97
CA PRO A 97 16.10 -0.17 -14.55
C PRO A 97 16.85 -1.13 -15.49
N ARG A 98 16.56 -2.42 -15.34
CA ARG A 98 17.02 -3.54 -16.17
C ARG A 98 15.80 -4.34 -16.62
N PRO A 99 15.03 -3.86 -17.59
CA PRO A 99 13.78 -4.51 -17.99
C PRO A 99 14.02 -5.94 -18.51
N GLY A 100 15.13 -6.18 -19.23
CA GLY A 100 15.55 -7.52 -19.64
C GLY A 100 15.87 -8.48 -18.48
N GLU A 101 16.10 -7.95 -17.27
CA GLU A 101 16.29 -8.75 -16.06
C GLU A 101 15.06 -8.76 -15.14
N GLY A 102 14.02 -7.98 -15.45
CA GLY A 102 12.84 -7.83 -14.59
C GLY A 102 13.15 -7.21 -13.22
N ALA A 103 14.10 -6.28 -13.15
CA ALA A 103 14.41 -5.56 -11.91
C ALA A 103 15.04 -4.20 -12.16
N ALA A 104 15.25 -3.42 -11.10
CA ALA A 104 16.18 -2.30 -11.10
C ALA A 104 17.37 -2.58 -10.18
N LEU A 105 18.56 -2.15 -10.57
CA LEU A 105 19.73 -2.15 -9.69
C LEU A 105 19.72 -0.88 -8.86
N ILE A 106 20.03 -1.01 -7.57
CA ILE A 106 20.20 0.14 -6.69
C ILE A 106 21.69 0.45 -6.61
N VAL A 107 22.08 1.63 -7.09
CA VAL A 107 23.49 2.03 -7.17
C VAL A 107 23.70 3.31 -6.39
N THR A 108 24.72 3.35 -5.53
CA THR A 108 25.07 4.57 -4.78
C THR A 108 25.52 5.70 -5.72
N THR A 109 25.03 6.91 -5.52
CA THR A 109 25.40 8.10 -6.34
C THR A 109 26.58 8.88 -5.75
N ARG A 110 26.85 8.67 -4.45
CA ARG A 110 27.99 9.21 -3.70
C ARG A 110 28.49 8.16 -2.72
N ARG A 111 29.57 8.45 -2.00
CA ARG A 111 29.95 7.64 -0.83
C ARG A 111 28.81 7.65 0.19
N VAL A 112 28.52 6.49 0.78
CA VAL A 112 27.57 6.32 1.89
C VAL A 112 28.33 5.75 3.08
N CYS A 113 28.29 6.45 4.22
CA CYS A 113 28.93 5.97 5.44
C CYS A 113 28.07 4.91 6.13
N THR A 114 28.72 4.08 6.94
CA THR A 114 28.04 3.16 7.87
C THR A 114 27.01 3.90 8.72
N GLY A 115 25.78 3.38 8.79
CA GLY A 115 24.67 3.95 9.55
C GLY A 115 23.87 5.04 8.82
N GLU A 116 24.29 5.50 7.64
CA GLU A 116 23.44 6.36 6.80
C GLU A 116 22.24 5.59 6.24
N GLU A 117 21.07 6.23 6.19
CA GLU A 117 19.90 5.71 5.49
C GLU A 117 20.05 5.89 3.97
N LEU A 118 19.54 4.93 3.21
CA LEU A 118 19.52 4.99 1.76
C LEU A 118 18.27 5.74 1.30
N PHE A 119 18.48 6.83 0.56
CA PHE A 119 17.43 7.62 -0.05
C PHE A 119 17.59 7.64 -1.57
N GLY A 120 16.52 7.25 -2.25
CA GLY A 120 16.43 7.26 -3.70
C GLY A 120 15.31 8.18 -4.17
N ALA A 121 15.47 8.78 -5.35
CA ALA A 121 14.40 9.54 -5.98
C ALA A 121 13.43 8.57 -6.66
N TYR A 122 12.15 8.56 -6.25
CA TYR A 122 11.12 7.75 -6.91
C TYR A 122 10.70 8.32 -8.28
N GLY A 123 10.99 9.61 -8.48
CA GLY A 123 10.70 10.34 -9.71
C GLY A 123 9.31 10.97 -9.73
N PRO A 124 9.08 11.91 -10.66
CA PRO A 124 7.86 12.73 -10.68
C PRO A 124 6.57 11.93 -10.87
N TRP A 125 6.65 10.79 -11.57
CA TRP A 125 5.51 9.92 -11.83
C TRP A 125 4.91 9.27 -10.58
N PHE A 126 5.77 8.92 -9.62
CA PHE A 126 5.30 8.35 -8.36
C PHE A 126 4.45 9.37 -7.61
N TRP A 127 4.95 10.61 -7.51
CA TRP A 127 4.28 11.70 -6.82
C TRP A 127 2.98 12.13 -7.50
N ALA A 128 2.92 12.12 -8.83
CA ALA A 128 1.70 12.43 -9.58
C ALA A 128 0.55 11.45 -9.27
N GLN A 129 0.83 10.15 -9.12
CA GLN A 129 -0.20 9.16 -8.76
C GLN A 129 -0.72 9.35 -7.34
N GLU A 130 0.17 9.67 -6.39
CA GLU A 130 -0.21 10.00 -5.01
C GLU A 130 -1.11 11.23 -4.95
N GLU A 131 -0.78 12.26 -5.71
CA GLU A 131 -1.57 13.51 -5.77
C GLU A 131 -2.96 13.25 -6.35
N GLN A 132 -3.06 12.41 -7.38
CA GLN A 132 -4.33 11.99 -7.97
C GLN A 132 -5.15 11.11 -7.02
N ALA A 133 -4.52 10.18 -6.29
CA ALA A 133 -5.18 9.36 -5.29
C ALA A 133 -5.69 10.19 -4.09
N LYS A 134 -4.91 11.18 -3.66
CA LYS A 134 -5.32 12.16 -2.63
C LYS A 134 -6.49 13.01 -3.14
N ALA A 135 -6.41 13.54 -4.37
CA ALA A 135 -7.50 14.31 -4.96
C ALA A 135 -8.80 13.49 -5.07
N ALA A 136 -8.70 12.18 -5.33
CA ALA A 136 -9.86 11.28 -5.39
C ALA A 136 -10.45 10.92 -4.01
N THR A 137 -9.69 11.10 -2.93
CA THR A 137 -10.10 10.74 -1.56
C THR A 137 -10.45 11.95 -0.69
N VAL A 138 -10.04 13.15 -1.09
CA VAL A 138 -10.46 14.40 -0.46
C VAL A 138 -11.87 14.74 -0.91
N LEU A 139 -12.83 14.60 0.00
CA LEU A 139 -14.19 15.10 -0.19
C LEU A 139 -14.15 16.61 -0.40
N SER A 140 -14.92 17.11 -1.35
CA SER A 140 -15.19 18.55 -1.45
C SER A 140 -15.83 19.05 -0.15
N ASN A 141 -15.71 20.35 0.13
CA ASN A 141 -16.37 20.96 1.29
C ASN A 141 -17.90 20.71 1.28
N GLU A 142 -18.51 20.63 0.10
CA GLU A 142 -19.93 20.34 -0.07
C GLU A 142 -20.25 18.87 0.26
N GLU A 143 -19.45 17.92 -0.21
CA GLU A 143 -19.59 16.50 0.12
C GLU A 143 -19.31 16.23 1.60
N LEU A 144 -18.33 16.91 2.19
CA LEU A 144 -18.05 16.84 3.62
C LEU A 144 -19.24 17.37 4.43
N ALA A 145 -19.78 18.53 4.07
CA ALA A 145 -20.97 19.09 4.71
C ALA A 145 -22.20 18.19 4.55
N ALA A 146 -22.36 17.52 3.40
CA ALA A 146 -23.42 16.54 3.19
C ALA A 146 -23.28 15.32 4.10
N ARG A 147 -22.08 14.75 4.22
CA ARG A 147 -21.84 13.62 5.14
C ARG A 147 -22.05 13.98 6.59
N LEU A 148 -21.62 15.18 7.01
CA LEU A 148 -21.84 15.65 8.38
C LEU A 148 -23.33 15.79 8.70
N ARG A 149 -24.13 16.33 7.77
CA ARG A 149 -25.59 16.41 7.93
C ARG A 149 -26.24 15.03 8.04
N THR A 150 -25.78 14.05 7.28
CA THR A 150 -26.29 12.67 7.38
C THR A 150 -26.01 12.09 8.76
N VAL A 151 -24.78 12.23 9.27
CA VAL A 151 -24.41 11.74 10.60
C VAL A 151 -25.21 12.45 11.70
N GLU A 152 -25.41 13.77 11.61
CA GLU A 152 -26.25 14.52 12.55
C GLU A 152 -27.71 14.02 12.54
N LEU A 153 -28.27 13.75 11.35
CA LEU A 153 -29.62 13.20 11.20
C LEU A 153 -29.73 11.79 11.79
N GLU A 154 -28.75 10.93 11.56
CA GLU A 154 -28.72 9.57 12.13
C GLU A 154 -28.71 9.61 13.66
N HIS A 155 -27.88 10.48 14.26
CA HIS A 155 -27.85 10.69 15.71
C HIS A 155 -29.19 11.22 16.26
N LEU A 156 -29.83 12.17 15.57
CA LEU A 156 -31.14 12.70 15.95
C LEU A 156 -32.24 11.63 15.87
N VAL A 157 -32.19 10.75 14.86
CA VAL A 157 -33.13 9.63 14.75
C VAL A 157 -32.94 8.63 15.88
N GLU A 158 -31.69 8.34 16.26
CA GLU A 158 -31.38 7.44 17.38
C GLU A 158 -31.86 8.02 18.72
N GLU A 159 -31.65 9.32 18.98
CA GLU A 159 -32.17 10.01 20.17
C GLU A 159 -33.72 9.99 20.22
N LEU A 160 -34.39 10.23 19.10
CA LEU A 160 -35.87 10.20 19.04
C LEU A 160 -36.46 8.79 19.22
N GLN A 161 -35.71 7.74 18.87
CA GLN A 161 -36.14 6.35 19.08
C GLN A 161 -35.98 5.90 20.55
N LEU A 162 -35.11 6.55 21.33
CA LEU A 162 -34.96 6.30 22.76
C LEU A 162 -36.09 6.92 23.60
N GLU A 163 -36.84 7.88 23.07
CA GLU A 163 -37.98 8.51 23.77
C GLU A 163 -39.33 7.81 23.53
N ALA A 164 -39.38 6.74 22.73
CA ALA A 164 -40.61 5.97 22.61
C ALA A 164 -40.90 5.32 23.99
N PRO A 165 -41.97 5.75 24.70
CA PRO A 165 -42.33 5.09 25.95
C PRO A 165 -42.58 3.61 25.62
N PRO A 166 -42.13 2.68 26.49
CA PRO A 166 -42.42 1.27 26.29
C PRO A 166 -43.93 1.16 26.08
N ALA A 167 -44.33 0.51 24.98
CA ALA A 167 -45.74 0.32 24.66
C ALA A 167 -46.40 -0.31 25.89
N GLU A 168 -47.23 0.46 26.59
CA GLU A 168 -48.01 -0.04 27.71
C GLU A 168 -48.99 -1.08 27.17
N GLY A 169 -48.62 -2.36 27.26
CA GLY A 169 -49.53 -3.46 27.03
C GLY A 169 -49.09 -4.50 26.01
N GLU A 170 -47.95 -5.12 26.20
CA GLU A 170 -47.84 -6.55 25.91
C GLU A 170 -47.61 -7.28 27.22
N ALA A 171 -48.66 -7.95 27.68
CA ALA A 171 -48.58 -8.90 28.77
C ALA A 171 -47.52 -9.97 28.41
N PRO A 172 -46.72 -10.43 29.38
CA PRO A 172 -45.74 -11.48 29.13
C PRO A 172 -46.47 -12.72 28.60
N GLU A 173 -46.27 -13.03 27.32
CA GLU A 173 -46.62 -14.32 26.78
C GLU A 173 -45.74 -15.35 27.51
N ALA A 174 -46.40 -16.21 28.28
CA ALA A 174 -45.74 -17.24 29.05
C ALA A 174 -44.95 -18.15 28.11
N THR A 175 -43.63 -17.95 28.06
CA THR A 175 -42.70 -18.88 27.43
C THR A 175 -42.77 -20.19 28.20
N ALA A 176 -43.44 -21.16 27.60
CA ALA A 176 -43.37 -22.55 28.01
C ALA A 176 -41.92 -23.01 27.93
N GLU A 177 -41.36 -23.36 29.08
CA GLU A 177 -40.11 -24.11 29.21
C GLU A 177 -40.29 -25.42 28.45
N GLN A 178 -39.65 -25.53 27.28
CA GLN A 178 -39.33 -26.81 26.67
C GLN A 178 -37.90 -27.14 27.06
N GLU A 179 -37.78 -27.80 28.21
CA GLU A 179 -36.66 -28.70 28.49
C GLU A 179 -36.68 -29.79 27.42
N SER A 180 -35.70 -29.76 26.52
CA SER A 180 -35.27 -30.99 25.85
C SER A 180 -33.79 -31.16 26.17
N ASP A 181 -33.57 -31.92 27.24
CA ASP A 181 -32.49 -32.87 27.35
C ASP A 181 -32.36 -33.65 26.03
N ASP A 182 -31.11 -33.86 25.62
CA ASP A 182 -30.56 -35.06 24.98
C ASP A 182 -29.22 -34.64 24.35
N GLU A 183 -28.12 -34.83 25.09
CA GLU A 183 -27.30 -36.04 25.07
C GLU A 183 -26.35 -36.08 23.87
N ASP A 184 -25.06 -36.05 24.22
CA ASP A 184 -23.97 -36.82 23.63
C ASP A 184 -23.78 -36.87 22.09
N LEU A 185 -22.54 -36.61 21.66
CA LEU A 185 -21.61 -37.66 21.21
C LEU A 185 -20.33 -37.05 20.60
N GLU A 186 -19.23 -37.33 21.29
CA GLU A 186 -17.95 -37.82 20.77
C GLU A 186 -17.14 -37.03 19.72
N ALA A 187 -15.99 -36.54 20.20
CA ALA A 187 -14.65 -36.92 19.76
C ALA A 187 -14.42 -37.24 18.27
N PHE A 188 -13.56 -36.45 17.62
CA PHE A 188 -12.66 -36.97 16.60
C PHE A 188 -11.32 -36.25 16.61
N GLU A 189 -10.37 -36.83 17.35
CA GLU A 189 -8.94 -36.67 17.09
C GLU A 189 -8.61 -37.34 15.74
N MET A 190 -7.90 -36.66 14.85
CA MET A 190 -7.09 -37.31 13.80
C MET A 190 -5.84 -36.47 13.54
N LEU A 191 -4.80 -36.77 14.30
CA LEU A 191 -3.42 -36.55 13.91
C LEU A 191 -3.09 -37.50 12.76
N GLY A 192 -2.62 -36.96 11.63
CA GLY A 192 -2.08 -37.74 10.52
C GLY A 192 -0.71 -37.19 10.14
N SER A 193 0.30 -38.03 10.38
CA SER A 193 1.74 -37.83 10.09
C SER A 193 2.06 -37.78 8.60
#